data_AF-A0A7J6NCX3-F1
#
_entry.id   AF-A0A7J6NCX3-F1
#
_cell.length_a   1.000
_cell.length_b   1.000
_cell.length_c   1.000
_cell.angle_alpha   90.00
_cell.angle_beta   90.00
_cell.angle_gamma   90.00
#
_symmetry.space_group_name_H-M   'P 1'
#
loop_
_entity.id
_entity.type
_entity.pdbx_description
1 polymer ?
#
loop_
_entity_poly.entity_id
_entity_poly.type
_entity_poly.pdbx_seq_one_letter_code
_entity_poly.pdbx_strand_id
1 'polypeptide(L)'
;MNGFVIVGGVLGVLLLSMTWTKVLLICLGVVAALLGILVASQEKMLYMPEVQGFTTVTSNPPGMRSPAELGMKFEDVRVATADGQTIHAWFIHTSGVSDSSTAPTVVFCHANAGNMGLRMPNYRQMAS
;
A
#
# COMPACT_ATOMS: atom_id res chain seq x y z
N MET A 1 8.84 18.22 -40.43
CA MET A 1 10.18 18.51 -39.87
C MET A 1 10.37 19.95 -39.38
N ASN A 2 9.44 20.90 -39.64
CA ASN A 2 9.69 22.33 -39.41
C ASN A 2 9.20 22.86 -38.05
N GLY A 3 8.11 22.32 -37.48
CA GLY A 3 7.55 22.83 -36.22
C GLY A 3 8.46 22.65 -35.00
N PHE A 4 9.08 21.47 -34.84
CA PHE A 4 9.97 21.18 -33.70
C PHE A 4 11.25 22.02 -33.72
N VAL A 5 11.82 22.28 -34.90
CA VAL A 5 13.03 23.10 -35.05
C VAL A 5 12.74 24.56 -34.73
N ILE A 6 11.58 25.07 -35.17
CA ILE A 6 11.15 26.45 -34.89
C ILE A 6 10.87 26.63 -33.40
N VAL A 7 10.14 25.70 -32.76
CA VAL A 7 9.83 25.76 -31.33
C VAL A 7 11.10 25.67 -30.48
N GLY A 8 12.01 24.76 -30.81
CA GLY A 8 13.31 24.63 -30.12
C GLY A 8 14.20 25.87 -30.28
N GLY A 9 14.24 26.45 -31.48
CA GLY A 9 15.02 27.67 -31.75
C GLY A 9 14.49 28.90 -30.99
N VAL A 10 13.18 29.09 -30.95
CA VAL A 10 12.53 30.20 -30.21
C VAL A 10 12.74 30.05 -28.71
N LEU A 11 12.58 28.84 -28.16
CA LEU A 11 12.88 28.56 -26.75
C LEU A 11 14.35 28.80 -26.42
N GLY A 12 15.27 28.41 -27.31
CA GLY A 12 16.70 28.63 -27.14
C GLY A 12 17.07 30.11 -27.06
N VAL A 13 16.55 30.94 -27.97
CA VAL A 13 16.79 32.40 -27.96
C VAL A 13 16.17 33.08 -26.74
N LEU A 14 14.98 32.65 -26.31
CA LEU A 14 14.33 33.15 -25.09
C LEU A 14 15.11 32.78 -23.82
N LEU A 15 15.65 31.57 -23.75
CA LEU A 15 16.47 31.12 -22.62
C LEU A 15 17.83 31.84 -22.58
N LEU A 16 18.47 32.03 -23.73
CA LEU A 16 19.75 32.74 -23.84
C LEU A 16 19.64 34.26 -23.62
N SER A 17 18.44 34.83 -23.75
CA SER A 17 18.16 36.24 -23.45
C SER A 17 17.75 36.49 -21.99
N MET A 18 17.61 35.44 -21.19
CA MET A 18 17.32 35.55 -19.76
C MET A 18 18.60 35.75 -18.94
N THR A 19 18.48 36.45 -17.82
CA THR A 19 19.58 36.57 -16.87
C THR A 19 19.83 35.22 -16.20
N TRP A 20 21.09 34.92 -15.87
CA TRP A 20 21.49 33.67 -15.22
C TRP A 20 20.73 33.40 -13.92
N THR A 21 20.33 34.44 -13.18
CA THR A 21 19.47 34.31 -11.99
C THR A 21 18.11 33.70 -12.33
N LYS A 22 17.48 34.10 -13.44
CA LYS A 22 16.19 33.55 -13.85
C LYS A 22 16.32 32.11 -14.32
N VAL A 23 17.41 31.78 -15.03
CA VAL A 23 17.73 30.39 -15.42
C VAL A 23 17.89 29.52 -14.18
N LEU A 24 18.66 29.98 -13.19
CA LEU A 24 18.85 29.27 -11.92
C LEU A 24 17.53 29.05 -11.17
N LEU A 25 16.68 30.07 -11.07
CA LEU A 25 15.37 29.95 -10.41
C LEU A 25 14.45 28.94 -11.11
N ILE A 26 14.46 28.90 -12.45
CA ILE A 26 13.71 27.90 -13.21
C ILE A 26 14.23 26.50 -12.93
N CYS A 27 15.55 26.29 -12.96
CA CYS A 27 16.15 24.99 -12.65
C CYS A 27 15.80 24.53 -11.23
N LEU A 28 15.89 25.42 -10.24
CA LEU A 28 15.50 25.14 -8.86
C LEU A 28 14.01 24.80 -8.75
N GLY A 29 13.15 25.55 -9.45
CA GLY A 29 11.71 25.28 -9.50
C GLY A 29 11.38 23.92 -10.11
N VAL A 30 12.07 23.53 -11.19
CA VAL A 30 11.92 22.20 -11.81
C VAL A 30 12.37 21.11 -10.85
N VAL A 31 13.54 21.25 -10.21
CA VAL A 31 14.03 20.28 -9.21
C VAL A 31 13.05 20.16 -8.05
N ALA A 32 12.56 21.27 -7.50
CA ALA A 32 11.59 21.27 -6.42
C ALA A 32 10.26 20.59 -6.83
N ALA A 33 9.78 20.85 -8.05
CA ALA A 33 8.59 20.20 -8.58
C ALA A 33 8.78 18.69 -8.74
N LEU A 34 9.93 18.25 -9.27
CA LEU A 34 10.27 16.83 -9.40
C LEU A 34 10.37 16.15 -8.02
N LEU A 35 11.00 16.80 -7.04
CA LEU A 35 11.04 16.31 -5.66
C LEU A 35 9.64 16.24 -5.03
N GLY A 36 8.80 17.25 -5.27
CA GLY A 36 7.41 17.25 -4.81
C GLY A 36 6.60 16.08 -5.39
N ILE A 37 6.75 15.81 -6.70
CA ILE A 37 6.13 14.66 -7.35
C ILE A 37 6.67 13.35 -6.77
N LEU A 38 7.97 13.26 -6.55
CA LEU A 38 8.61 12.08 -5.96
C LEU A 38 8.06 11.78 -4.56
N VAL A 39 7.97 12.80 -3.70
CA VAL A 39 7.41 12.68 -2.35
C VAL A 39 5.93 12.31 -2.41
N ALA A 40 5.14 12.97 -3.26
CA ALA A 40 3.71 12.66 -3.42
C ALA A 40 3.45 11.25 -3.98
N SER A 41 4.40 10.72 -4.75
CA SER A 41 4.30 9.37 -5.34
C SER A 41 5.03 8.30 -4.54
N GLN A 42 5.62 8.65 -3.38
CA GLN A 42 6.48 7.77 -2.59
C GLN A 42 5.80 6.45 -2.22
N GLU A 43 4.54 6.50 -1.81
CA GLU A 43 3.76 5.32 -1.38
C GLU A 43 3.51 4.31 -2.51
N LYS A 44 3.62 4.73 -3.78
CA LYS A 44 3.36 3.91 -4.97
C LYS A 44 4.62 3.32 -5.60
N MET A 45 5.81 3.76 -5.17
CA MET A 45 7.07 3.37 -5.82
C MET A 45 7.66 2.06 -5.27
N LEU A 46 7.46 1.77 -3.98
CA LEU A 46 8.12 0.64 -3.34
C LEU A 46 7.24 -0.62 -3.27
N TYR A 47 5.93 -0.47 -3.10
CA TYR A 47 4.99 -1.58 -3.00
C TYR A 47 3.71 -1.27 -3.77
N MET A 48 2.99 -2.32 -4.19
CA MET A 48 1.62 -2.19 -4.71
C MET A 48 0.67 -2.21 -3.51
N PRO A 49 0.17 -1.05 -3.01
CA PRO A 49 -0.70 -1.05 -1.83
C PRO A 49 -2.02 -1.79 -2.11
N GLU A 50 -2.44 -1.80 -3.37
CA GLU A 50 -3.69 -2.40 -3.82
C GLU A 50 -3.42 -3.61 -4.71
N VAL A 51 -4.00 -4.74 -4.35
CA VAL A 51 -4.00 -5.93 -5.21
C VAL A 51 -5.35 -5.98 -5.88
N GLN A 52 -5.38 -5.81 -7.20
CA GLN A 52 -6.59 -5.90 -8.03
C GLN A 52 -7.71 -4.92 -7.62
N GLY A 53 -7.37 -3.76 -7.02
CA GLY A 53 -8.33 -2.76 -6.56
C GLY A 53 -9.01 -3.06 -5.22
N PHE A 54 -8.59 -4.14 -4.52
CA PHE A 54 -9.14 -4.50 -3.22
C PHE A 54 -8.37 -3.82 -2.08
N THR A 55 -8.90 -2.69 -1.61
CA THR A 55 -8.27 -1.87 -0.57
C THR A 55 -8.70 -2.28 0.84
N THR A 56 -9.94 -2.72 0.99
CA THR A 56 -10.54 -3.09 2.28
C THR A 56 -10.96 -4.54 2.28
N VAL A 57 -11.00 -5.15 3.46
CA VAL A 57 -11.40 -6.55 3.61
C VAL A 57 -12.81 -6.80 3.07
N THR A 58 -13.73 -5.85 3.28
CA THR A 58 -15.11 -5.91 2.76
C THR A 58 -15.19 -5.87 1.23
N SER A 59 -14.22 -5.24 0.56
CA SER A 59 -14.17 -5.17 -0.91
C SER A 59 -13.63 -6.44 -1.56
N ASN A 60 -13.06 -7.37 -0.78
CA ASN A 60 -12.43 -8.58 -1.31
C ASN A 60 -13.42 -9.51 -2.06
N PRO A 61 -12.92 -10.46 -2.86
CA PRO A 61 -13.74 -11.55 -3.39
C PRO A 61 -14.42 -12.38 -2.29
N PRO A 62 -15.53 -13.07 -2.61
CA PRO A 62 -16.18 -14.00 -1.68
C PRO A 62 -15.22 -15.07 -1.13
N GLY A 63 -15.35 -15.40 0.15
CA GLY A 63 -14.46 -16.33 0.86
C GLY A 63 -13.19 -15.66 1.43
N MET A 64 -13.02 -14.35 1.23
CA MET A 64 -11.87 -13.57 1.70
C MET A 64 -12.29 -12.30 2.47
N ARG A 65 -13.58 -12.10 2.74
CA ARG A 65 -14.08 -10.90 3.44
C ARG A 65 -14.15 -11.10 4.95
N SER A 66 -14.30 -12.34 5.39
CA SER A 66 -14.34 -12.72 6.80
C SER A 66 -14.06 -14.22 6.95
N PRO A 67 -13.40 -14.67 8.03
CA PRO A 67 -13.30 -16.10 8.35
C PRO A 67 -14.67 -16.79 8.45
N ALA A 68 -15.73 -16.03 8.79
CA ALA A 68 -17.11 -16.51 8.83
C ALA A 68 -17.59 -17.11 7.50
N GLU A 69 -17.15 -16.56 6.36
CA GLU A 69 -17.57 -17.04 5.02
C GLU A 69 -17.08 -18.47 4.74
N LEU A 70 -16.08 -18.93 5.49
CA LEU A 70 -15.53 -20.29 5.42
C LEU A 70 -15.95 -21.17 6.61
N GLY A 71 -16.86 -20.68 7.47
CA GLY A 71 -17.31 -21.42 8.67
C GLY A 71 -16.24 -21.57 9.75
N MET A 72 -15.18 -20.76 9.73
CA MET A 72 -14.12 -20.82 10.74
C MET A 72 -14.60 -20.15 12.04
N LYS A 73 -14.23 -20.74 13.19
CA LYS A 73 -14.43 -20.12 14.50
C LYS A 73 -13.37 -19.04 14.70
N PHE A 74 -13.78 -17.80 14.86
CA PHE A 74 -12.88 -16.67 15.04
C PHE A 74 -13.49 -15.56 15.90
N GLU A 75 -12.64 -14.66 16.35
CA GLU A 75 -13.01 -13.41 17.01
C GLU A 75 -12.44 -12.23 16.21
N ASP A 76 -13.26 -11.19 16.04
CA ASP A 76 -12.84 -9.90 15.51
C ASP A 76 -12.29 -9.07 16.67
N VAL A 77 -10.99 -8.77 16.64
CA VAL A 77 -10.29 -8.14 17.76
C VAL A 77 -9.60 -6.85 17.32
N ARG A 78 -9.59 -5.90 18.26
CA ARG A 78 -8.86 -4.64 18.15
C ARG A 78 -7.84 -4.55 19.26
N VAL A 79 -6.57 -4.53 18.90
CA VAL A 79 -5.43 -4.50 19.82
C VAL A 79 -4.93 -3.07 19.92
N ALA A 80 -5.02 -2.48 21.12
CA ALA A 80 -4.42 -1.19 21.41
C ALA A 80 -2.89 -1.33 21.51
N THR A 81 -2.16 -0.39 20.92
CA THR A 81 -0.70 -0.35 20.96
C THR A 81 -0.21 0.77 21.87
N ALA A 82 1.05 0.67 22.34
CA ALA A 82 1.62 1.60 23.31
C ALA A 82 1.76 3.05 22.77
N ASP A 83 1.79 3.20 21.44
CA ASP A 83 1.82 4.49 20.73
C ASP A 83 0.41 5.09 20.51
N GLY A 84 -0.64 4.48 21.07
CA GLY A 84 -2.02 4.97 20.99
C GLY A 84 -2.78 4.54 19.74
N GLN A 85 -2.17 3.74 18.86
CA GLN A 85 -2.84 3.22 17.68
C GLN A 85 -3.68 1.97 18.00
N THR A 86 -4.53 1.56 17.07
CA THR A 86 -5.37 0.36 17.20
C THR A 86 -5.21 -0.52 15.97
N ILE A 87 -4.76 -1.75 16.18
CA ILE A 87 -4.59 -2.76 15.14
C ILE A 87 -5.83 -3.64 15.09
N HIS A 88 -6.44 -3.76 13.92
CA HIS A 88 -7.49 -4.74 13.66
C HIS A 88 -6.88 -6.10 13.29
N ALA A 89 -7.35 -7.17 13.93
CA ALA A 89 -6.90 -8.53 13.68
C ALA A 89 -8.05 -9.54 13.83
N TRP A 90 -7.84 -10.75 13.30
CA TRP A 90 -8.71 -11.89 13.56
C TRP A 90 -7.98 -12.90 14.43
N PHE A 91 -8.60 -13.30 15.53
CA PHE A 91 -8.13 -14.41 16.33
C PHE A 91 -8.89 -15.67 15.90
N ILE A 92 -8.22 -16.54 15.15
CA ILE A 92 -8.84 -17.74 14.55
C ILE A 92 -8.51 -18.94 15.44
N HIS A 93 -9.55 -19.66 15.85
CA HIS A 93 -9.42 -20.85 16.68
C HIS A 93 -9.08 -22.05 15.80
N THR A 94 -8.13 -22.88 16.26
CA THR A 94 -7.83 -24.15 15.60
C THR A 94 -9.02 -25.11 15.68
N SER A 95 -9.26 -25.84 14.60
CA SER A 95 -10.26 -26.91 14.54
C SER A 95 -9.69 -28.20 15.11
N GLY A 96 -10.55 -29.12 15.56
CA GLY A 96 -10.15 -30.48 15.93
C GLY A 96 -9.37 -30.64 17.25
N VAL A 97 -9.11 -29.56 17.99
CA VAL A 97 -8.41 -29.61 19.29
C VAL A 97 -9.43 -29.49 20.43
N SER A 98 -9.44 -30.46 21.35
CA SER A 98 -10.34 -30.45 22.52
C SER A 98 -9.93 -29.45 23.59
N ASP A 99 -8.63 -29.12 23.67
CA ASP A 99 -8.07 -28.14 24.60
C ASP A 99 -7.12 -27.18 23.88
N SER A 100 -7.61 -25.97 23.60
CA SER A 100 -6.86 -24.92 22.91
C SER A 100 -5.66 -24.40 23.71
N SER A 101 -5.59 -24.65 25.02
CA SER A 101 -4.47 -24.18 25.86
C SER A 101 -3.13 -24.85 25.55
N THR A 102 -3.19 -26.05 24.94
CA THR A 102 -2.01 -26.81 24.53
C THR A 102 -1.56 -26.54 23.09
N ALA A 103 -2.39 -25.82 22.32
CA ALA A 103 -2.08 -25.52 20.93
C ALA A 103 -1.08 -24.35 20.82
N PRO A 104 -0.08 -24.43 19.94
CA PRO A 104 0.80 -23.30 19.69
C PRO A 104 0.01 -22.13 19.07
N THR A 105 0.27 -20.91 19.55
CA THR A 105 -0.32 -19.70 18.99
C THR A 105 0.64 -19.08 17.98
N VAL A 106 0.16 -18.83 16.76
CA VAL A 106 0.92 -18.17 15.69
C VAL A 106 0.40 -16.76 15.48
N VAL A 107 1.31 -15.78 15.50
CA VAL A 107 1.01 -14.40 15.08
C VAL A 107 1.40 -14.26 13.61
N PHE A 108 0.39 -14.11 12.74
CA PHE A 108 0.61 -13.95 11.30
C PHE A 108 0.44 -12.48 10.89
N CYS A 109 1.51 -11.88 10.35
CA CYS A 109 1.48 -10.54 9.78
C CYS A 109 1.37 -10.63 8.26
N HIS A 110 0.31 -10.07 7.66
CA HIS A 110 0.09 -10.18 6.22
C HIS A 110 1.13 -9.44 5.36
N ALA A 111 1.90 -8.50 5.94
CA ALA A 111 2.84 -7.64 5.23
C ALA A 111 2.19 -6.76 4.14
N ASN A 112 2.99 -6.00 3.41
CA ASN A 112 2.51 -5.12 2.34
C ASN A 112 2.05 -5.93 1.10
N ALA A 113 1.36 -5.28 0.16
CA ALA A 113 0.72 -5.88 -1.02
C ALA A 113 -0.61 -6.62 -0.73
N GLY A 114 -1.61 -5.84 -0.30
CA GLY A 114 -2.97 -6.31 -0.04
C GLY A 114 -3.35 -6.25 1.44
N ASN A 115 -4.53 -6.78 1.76
CA ASN A 115 -5.07 -6.78 3.12
C ASN A 115 -5.14 -8.19 3.72
N MET A 116 -5.38 -8.27 5.03
CA MET A 116 -5.45 -9.53 5.79
C MET A 116 -6.41 -10.58 5.18
N GLY A 117 -7.51 -10.17 4.53
CA GLY A 117 -8.47 -11.10 3.94
C GLY A 117 -7.91 -11.86 2.73
N LEU A 118 -7.01 -11.26 1.95
CA LEU A 118 -6.40 -11.91 0.78
C LEU A 118 -5.46 -13.07 1.15
N ARG A 119 -5.18 -13.27 2.44
CA ARG A 119 -4.37 -14.39 2.95
C ARG A 119 -5.23 -15.48 3.62
N MET A 120 -6.55 -15.42 3.46
CA MET A 120 -7.49 -16.42 4.00
C MET A 120 -7.09 -17.88 3.72
N PRO A 121 -6.59 -18.25 2.51
CA PRO A 121 -6.15 -19.62 2.26
C PRO A 121 -5.08 -20.12 3.25
N ASN A 122 -4.15 -19.24 3.65
CA ASN A 122 -3.10 -19.59 4.60
C ASN A 122 -3.69 -19.83 5.99
N TYR A 123 -4.63 -18.98 6.42
CA TYR A 123 -5.25 -19.11 7.74
C TYR A 123 -6.03 -20.41 7.86
N ARG A 124 -6.79 -20.75 6.81
CA ARG A 124 -7.54 -22.00 6.76
C ARG A 124 -6.63 -23.22 6.86
N GLN A 125 -5.47 -23.20 6.23
CA GLN A 125 -4.50 -24.30 6.31
C GLN A 125 -3.82 -24.38 7.68
N MET A 126 -3.57 -23.25 8.34
CA MET A 126 -2.97 -23.23 9.68
C MET A 126 -3.97 -23.60 10.79
N ALA A 127 -5.25 -23.33 10.59
CA ALA A 127 -6.31 -23.58 11.58
C ALA A 127 -7.04 -24.93 11.40
N SER A 128 -6.72 -25.69 10.34
CA SER A 128 -7.23 -27.05 10.10
C SER A 128 -6.38 -28.09 10.81
#